data_AF-A0A3D6EHP3-F1
#
_entry.id   AF-A0A3D6EHP3-F1
#
_cell.length_a   1.000
_cell.length_b   1.000
_cell.length_c   1.000
_cell.angle_alpha   90.00
_cell.angle_beta   90.00
_cell.angle_gamma   90.00
#
_symmetry.space_group_name_H-M   'P 1'
#
loop_
_entity.id
_entity.type
_entity.pdbx_description
1 polymer ?
#
loop_
_entity_poly.entity_id
_entity_poly.type
_entity_poly.pdbx_seq_one_letter_code
_entity_poly.pdbx_strand_id
1 'polypeptide(L)'
;MVKKLDIHSLNSEELRGIIELYPWYAGGRMEYFLRMKELGAAAESIAEQTALYMPSRKKIRDLSIKKDRADCSDTNAHLLVSSIIEPEPKEKVRVVYAVAGGDYFSQAQYNEVKEESDSIFSRFASKAREEGYKDIPESEQNDFCTETLAKIYLEQDYIDQAIDIYSKLILRYPEKSAYFASLIEEIKQKKDNR
;
A
#
# COMPACT_ATOMS: atom_id res chain seq x y z
N MET A 1 56.42 1.24 11.11
CA MET A 1 55.00 1.48 11.44
C MET A 1 54.48 2.56 10.50
N VAL A 2 53.55 2.23 9.61
CA VAL A 2 52.88 3.25 8.77
C VAL A 2 51.92 4.00 9.68
N LYS A 3 52.10 5.32 9.83
CA LYS A 3 51.16 6.15 10.57
C LYS A 3 49.81 6.10 9.85
N LYS A 4 48.74 5.76 10.57
CA LYS A 4 47.38 5.84 10.04
C LYS A 4 47.07 7.32 9.80
N LEU A 5 46.68 7.64 8.57
CA LEU A 5 46.30 8.99 8.16
C LEU A 5 44.78 9.13 8.29
N ASP A 6 44.33 10.14 9.03
CA ASP A 6 42.91 10.45 9.17
C ASP A 6 42.52 11.54 8.17
N ILE A 7 41.56 11.20 7.30
CA ILE A 7 41.18 12.00 6.13
C ILE A 7 40.64 13.38 6.53
N HIS A 8 39.93 13.43 7.66
CA HIS A 8 39.33 14.67 8.16
C HIS A 8 40.36 15.69 8.66
N SER A 9 41.59 15.27 9.00
CA SER A 9 42.65 16.17 9.48
C SER A 9 43.46 16.86 8.38
N LEU A 10 43.33 16.40 7.13
CA LEU A 10 44.13 16.91 6.00
C LEU A 10 43.62 18.27 5.50
N ASN A 11 44.47 19.03 4.81
CA ASN A 11 44.05 20.26 4.12
C ASN A 11 43.36 19.94 2.76
N SER A 12 42.61 20.89 2.18
CA SER A 12 41.95 20.72 0.86
C SER A 12 42.93 20.45 -0.28
N GLU A 13 44.11 21.09 -0.26
CA GLU A 13 45.19 20.88 -1.24
C GLU A 13 45.84 19.50 -1.09
N GLU A 14 46.06 19.04 0.15
CA GLU A 14 46.59 17.72 0.43
C GLU A 14 45.62 16.63 -0.02
N LEU A 15 44.31 16.80 0.25
CA LEU A 15 43.26 15.91 -0.25
C LEU A 15 43.26 15.87 -1.77
N ARG A 16 43.41 17.03 -2.44
CA ARG A 16 43.53 17.08 -3.89
C ARG A 16 44.73 16.29 -4.38
N GLY A 17 45.91 16.45 -3.77
CA GLY A 17 47.10 15.67 -4.11
C GLY A 17 46.89 14.17 -3.96
N ILE A 18 46.21 13.74 -2.90
CA ILE A 18 45.85 12.32 -2.70
C ILE A 18 44.89 11.83 -3.78
N ILE A 19 43.92 12.65 -4.19
CA ILE A 19 42.96 12.29 -5.26
C ILE A 19 43.66 12.17 -6.62
N GLU A 20 44.64 13.03 -6.90
CA GLU A 20 45.44 12.98 -8.12
C GLU A 20 46.31 11.70 -8.15
N LEU A 21 46.90 11.33 -7.02
CA LEU A 21 47.68 10.10 -6.88
C LEU A 21 46.82 8.84 -6.90
N TYR A 22 45.61 8.91 -6.32
CA TYR A 22 44.71 7.77 -6.16
C TYR A 22 43.29 8.10 -6.64
N PRO A 23 43.04 8.12 -7.96
CA PRO A 23 41.75 8.53 -8.51
C PRO A 23 40.57 7.66 -8.06
N TRP A 24 40.80 6.37 -7.76
CA TRP A 24 39.79 5.42 -7.29
C TRP A 24 39.40 5.60 -5.81
N TYR A 25 40.05 6.51 -5.09
CA TYR A 25 39.78 6.72 -3.68
C TYR A 25 38.50 7.53 -3.44
N ALA A 26 37.36 6.84 -3.42
CA ALA A 26 36.04 7.45 -3.30
C ALA A 26 35.83 8.26 -2.01
N GLY A 27 36.40 7.81 -0.88
CA GLY A 27 36.27 8.50 0.41
C GLY A 27 36.89 9.90 0.41
N GLY A 28 38.11 10.02 -0.11
CA GLY A 28 38.79 11.32 -0.23
C GLY A 28 38.08 12.27 -1.20
N ARG A 29 37.57 11.74 -2.32
CA ARG A 29 36.77 12.53 -3.28
C ARG A 29 35.49 13.08 -2.64
N MET A 30 34.81 12.29 -1.82
CA MET A 30 33.62 12.73 -1.10
C MET A 30 33.93 13.85 -0.12
N GLU A 31 34.97 13.69 0.70
CA GLU A 31 35.41 14.72 1.65
C GLU A 31 35.84 16.01 0.94
N TYR A 32 36.58 15.90 -0.16
CA TYR A 32 36.95 17.04 -1.00
C TYR A 32 35.72 17.76 -1.56
N PHE A 33 34.76 17.02 -2.13
CA PHE A 33 33.52 17.59 -2.65
C PHE A 33 32.69 18.29 -1.57
N LEU A 34 32.57 17.69 -0.38
CA LEU A 34 31.86 18.28 0.75
C LEU A 34 32.49 19.60 1.18
N ARG A 35 33.82 19.66 1.34
CA ARG A 35 34.53 20.89 1.69
C ARG A 35 34.39 21.97 0.62
N MET A 36 34.53 21.61 -0.65
CA MET A 36 34.31 22.55 -1.75
C MET A 36 32.88 23.08 -1.76
N LYS A 37 31.90 22.26 -1.38
CA LYS A 37 30.50 22.67 -1.23
C LYS A 37 30.31 23.62 -0.05
N GLU A 38 30.91 23.34 1.10
CA GLU A 38 30.88 24.23 2.28
C GLU A 38 31.49 25.59 1.98
N LEU A 39 32.55 25.63 1.18
CA LEU A 39 33.17 26.87 0.69
C LEU A 39 32.36 27.56 -0.42
N GLY A 40 31.24 26.97 -0.87
CA GLY A 40 30.45 27.49 -1.99
C GLY A 40 31.13 27.38 -3.37
N ALA A 41 32.27 26.70 -3.45
CA ALA A 41 33.09 26.52 -4.64
C ALA A 41 32.93 25.13 -5.29
N ALA A 42 31.83 24.42 -4.97
CA ALA A 42 31.50 23.14 -5.59
C ALA A 42 31.06 23.33 -7.05
N ALA A 43 32.04 23.51 -7.94
CA ALA A 43 31.81 23.51 -9.37
C ALA A 43 31.20 22.16 -9.83
N GLU A 44 30.37 22.21 -10.85
CA GLU A 44 29.73 21.03 -11.45
C GLU A 44 30.77 20.01 -11.91
N SER A 45 31.91 20.47 -12.43
CA SER A 45 33.03 19.62 -12.83
C SER A 45 33.58 18.75 -11.68
N ILE A 46 33.62 19.27 -10.45
CA ILE A 46 34.07 18.52 -9.27
C ILE A 46 33.02 17.48 -8.90
N ALA A 47 31.74 17.83 -8.98
CA ALA A 47 30.63 16.90 -8.74
C ALA A 47 30.64 15.74 -9.76
N GLU A 48 30.91 16.03 -11.02
CA GLU A 48 30.99 15.03 -12.09
C GLU A 48 32.18 14.08 -11.91
N GLN A 49 33.37 14.64 -11.67
CA GLN A 49 34.57 13.85 -11.42
C GLN A 49 34.43 13.00 -10.17
N THR A 50 33.77 13.49 -9.13
CA THR A 50 33.53 12.71 -7.90
C THR A 50 32.49 11.62 -8.12
N ALA A 51 31.42 11.90 -8.86
CA ALA A 51 30.39 10.93 -9.21
C ALA A 51 30.92 9.77 -10.08
N LEU A 52 31.93 10.03 -10.93
CA LEU A 52 32.54 9.01 -11.79
C LEU A 52 33.15 7.84 -10.99
N TYR A 53 33.78 8.14 -9.86
CA TYR A 53 34.51 7.16 -9.05
C TYR A 53 33.71 6.65 -7.84
N MET A 54 32.44 7.04 -7.70
CA MET A 54 31.59 6.63 -6.57
C MET A 54 30.51 5.60 -6.99
N PRO A 55 30.27 4.54 -6.20
CA PRO A 55 29.24 3.55 -6.52
C PRO A 55 27.80 4.10 -6.61
N SER A 56 27.48 5.15 -5.84
CA SER A 56 26.14 5.75 -5.81
C SER A 56 26.16 7.24 -6.13
N ARG A 57 25.90 7.56 -7.39
CA ARG A 57 25.75 8.95 -7.89
C ARG A 57 24.59 9.72 -7.26
N LYS A 58 23.64 9.03 -6.63
CA LYS A 58 22.49 9.64 -5.96
C LYS A 58 22.95 10.56 -4.81
N LYS A 59 23.96 10.15 -4.04
CA LYS A 59 24.47 10.97 -2.92
C LYS A 59 25.04 12.30 -3.39
N ILE A 60 25.87 12.30 -4.44
CA ILE A 60 26.42 13.53 -5.02
C ILE A 60 25.31 14.39 -5.62
N ARG A 61 24.37 13.79 -6.35
CA ARG A 61 23.22 14.49 -6.93
C ARG A 61 22.37 15.17 -5.85
N ASP A 62 22.00 14.45 -4.81
CA ASP A 62 21.20 14.98 -3.70
C ASP A 62 21.97 16.10 -2.97
N LEU A 63 23.30 15.98 -2.84
CA LEU A 63 24.13 17.03 -2.24
C LEU A 63 24.30 18.24 -3.16
N SER A 64 24.42 18.07 -4.47
CA SER A 64 24.59 19.15 -5.46
C SER A 64 23.28 19.90 -5.73
N ILE A 65 22.15 19.18 -5.78
CA ILE A 65 20.83 19.70 -6.17
C ILE A 65 20.00 20.19 -4.97
N LYS A 66 20.47 20.08 -3.72
CA LYS A 66 19.86 20.71 -2.52
C LYS A 66 19.89 22.25 -2.60
N LYS A 67 19.19 22.82 -3.58
CA LYS A 67 18.36 24.00 -3.40
C LYS A 67 17.09 23.51 -2.71
N ASP A 68 16.55 24.30 -1.79
CA ASP A 68 15.25 24.06 -1.18
C ASP A 68 14.22 23.90 -2.32
N ARG A 69 13.94 22.66 -2.69
CA ARG A 69 12.81 22.38 -3.57
C ARG A 69 11.61 22.65 -2.69
N ALA A 70 10.79 23.61 -3.08
CA ALA A 70 9.51 23.80 -2.43
C ALA A 70 8.80 22.43 -2.38
N ASP A 71 8.27 22.07 -1.22
CA ASP A 71 7.48 20.86 -1.06
C ASP A 71 6.20 21.03 -1.88
N CYS A 72 6.25 20.64 -3.15
CA CYS A 72 5.10 20.57 -4.05
C CYS A 72 4.26 19.30 -3.79
N SER A 73 4.41 18.67 -2.63
CA SER A 73 3.60 17.50 -2.27
C SER A 73 2.20 17.94 -1.87
N ASP A 74 1.19 17.35 -2.48
CA ASP A 74 -0.22 17.58 -2.17
C ASP A 74 -0.67 17.01 -0.81
N THR A 75 0.28 16.66 0.08
CA THR A 75 0.01 16.15 1.44
C THR A 75 -0.90 17.08 2.25
N ASN A 76 -0.86 18.38 1.96
CA ASN A 76 -1.67 19.40 2.63
C ASN A 76 -2.86 19.89 1.80
N ALA A 77 -3.09 19.36 0.59
CA ALA A 77 -4.21 19.79 -0.26
C ALA A 77 -5.57 19.58 0.42
N HIS A 78 -5.68 18.55 1.26
CA HIS A 78 -6.87 18.26 2.06
C HIS A 78 -7.23 19.39 3.05
N LEU A 79 -6.24 20.10 3.60
CA LEU A 79 -6.48 21.21 4.54
C LEU A 79 -7.18 22.39 3.84
N LEU A 80 -6.76 22.70 2.61
CA LEU A 80 -7.39 23.72 1.78
C LEU A 80 -8.82 23.34 1.44
N VAL A 81 -9.04 22.09 1.02
CA VAL A 81 -10.38 21.57 0.72
C VAL A 81 -11.29 21.65 1.96
N SER A 82 -10.80 21.25 3.13
CA SER A 82 -11.57 21.31 4.39
C SER A 82 -11.91 22.72 4.86
N SER A 83 -11.13 23.72 4.44
CA SER A 83 -11.41 25.13 4.77
C SER A 83 -12.47 25.77 3.86
N ILE A 84 -12.70 25.19 2.69
CA ILE A 84 -13.59 25.73 1.64
C ILE A 84 -14.91 24.95 1.60
N ILE A 85 -14.86 23.64 1.88
CA ILE A 85 -15.98 22.73 1.85
C ILE A 85 -16.03 22.10 3.24
N GLU A 86 -17.10 22.35 4.00
CA GLU A 86 -17.40 21.51 5.16
C GLU A 86 -17.63 20.10 4.64
N PRO A 87 -16.71 19.14 4.91
CA PRO A 87 -16.90 17.80 4.41
C PRO A 87 -18.14 17.24 5.09
N GLU A 88 -19.09 16.72 4.30
CA GLU A 88 -20.09 15.84 4.87
C GLU A 88 -19.37 14.76 5.70
N PRO A 89 -19.90 14.38 6.87
CA PRO A 89 -19.24 13.42 7.75
C PRO A 89 -19.06 12.11 7.00
N LYS A 90 -17.86 11.89 6.44
CA LYS A 90 -17.51 10.62 5.82
C LYS A 90 -17.35 9.61 6.95
N GLU A 91 -18.36 8.78 7.13
CA GLU A 91 -18.31 7.69 8.09
C GLU A 91 -17.10 6.81 7.76
N LYS A 92 -16.20 6.62 8.71
CA LYS A 92 -15.04 5.73 8.56
C LYS A 92 -15.53 4.30 8.67
N VAL A 93 -16.01 3.76 7.55
CA VAL A 93 -16.47 2.38 7.46
C VAL A 93 -15.25 1.45 7.51
N ARG A 94 -15.22 0.52 8.46
CA ARG A 94 -14.21 -0.55 8.50
C ARG A 94 -14.69 -1.65 7.58
N VAL A 95 -14.02 -1.84 6.45
CA VAL A 95 -14.20 -3.07 5.66
C VAL A 95 -13.46 -4.18 6.41
N VAL A 96 -14.18 -4.89 7.26
CA VAL A 96 -13.69 -6.16 7.78
C VAL A 96 -13.75 -7.13 6.61
N TYR A 97 -12.62 -7.31 5.92
CA TYR A 97 -12.49 -8.40 4.95
C TYR A 97 -12.56 -9.70 5.76
N ALA A 98 -13.71 -10.37 5.71
CA ALA A 98 -13.77 -11.77 6.09
C ALA A 98 -12.67 -12.49 5.28
N VAL A 99 -11.74 -13.12 5.99
CA VAL A 99 -10.64 -13.86 5.39
C VAL A 99 -11.25 -14.85 4.40
N ALA A 100 -10.79 -14.83 3.14
CA ALA A 100 -11.24 -15.75 2.11
C ALA A 100 -11.07 -17.20 2.63
N GLY A 101 -12.19 -17.87 2.92
CA GLY A 101 -12.22 -19.19 3.57
C GLY A 101 -13.01 -19.24 4.89
N GLY A 102 -13.58 -18.14 5.37
CA GLY A 102 -14.40 -18.07 6.59
C GLY A 102 -15.93 -18.18 6.39
N ASP A 103 -16.41 -18.35 5.15
CA ASP A 103 -17.84 -18.25 4.81
C ASP A 103 -18.69 -19.48 5.19
N TYR A 104 -18.12 -20.47 5.85
CA TYR A 104 -18.83 -21.71 6.18
C TYR A 104 -19.85 -21.56 7.31
N PHE A 105 -19.75 -20.51 8.13
CA PHE A 105 -20.59 -20.33 9.31
C PHE A 105 -21.15 -18.91 9.39
N SER A 106 -22.47 -18.79 9.58
CA SER A 106 -23.10 -17.51 9.92
C SER A 106 -22.61 -17.01 11.28
N GLN A 107 -22.72 -15.70 11.53
CA GLN A 107 -22.37 -15.12 12.82
C GLN A 107 -23.13 -15.81 13.98
N ALA A 108 -24.37 -16.28 13.73
CA ALA A 108 -25.15 -17.05 14.68
C ALA A 108 -24.53 -18.43 14.98
N GLN A 109 -24.13 -19.17 13.95
CA GLN A 109 -23.46 -20.47 14.10
C GLN A 109 -22.10 -20.34 14.80
N TYR A 110 -21.37 -19.24 14.55
CA TYR A 110 -20.12 -18.96 15.25
C TYR A 110 -20.36 -18.72 16.75
N ASN A 111 -21.42 -18.00 17.10
CA ASN A 111 -21.76 -17.71 18.49
C ASN A 111 -22.15 -18.98 19.27
N GLU A 112 -22.68 -20.01 18.60
CA GLU A 112 -23.00 -21.31 19.23
C GLU A 112 -21.75 -22.08 19.65
N VAL A 113 -20.65 -21.97 18.90
CA VAL A 113 -19.40 -22.72 19.12
C VAL A 113 -18.36 -21.90 19.90
N LYS A 114 -18.58 -20.60 20.06
CA LYS A 114 -17.63 -19.68 20.68
C LYS A 114 -17.37 -19.99 22.16
N GLU A 115 -16.11 -20.23 22.51
CA GLU A 115 -15.68 -20.36 23.91
C GLU A 115 -15.14 -19.05 24.49
N GLU A 116 -15.04 -18.95 25.82
CA GLU A 116 -14.52 -17.75 26.49
C GLU A 116 -13.07 -17.45 26.10
N SER A 117 -12.27 -18.49 25.84
CA SER A 117 -10.88 -18.39 25.38
C SER A 117 -10.72 -17.79 24.00
N ASP A 118 -11.75 -17.79 23.16
CA ASP A 118 -11.69 -17.24 21.79
C ASP A 118 -11.75 -15.71 21.76
N SER A 119 -11.99 -15.07 22.91
CA SER A 119 -12.06 -13.62 23.07
C SER A 119 -10.71 -12.90 23.02
N ILE A 120 -9.66 -13.55 22.51
CA ILE A 120 -8.30 -13.00 22.39
C ILE A 120 -8.30 -11.65 21.64
N PHE A 121 -9.20 -11.49 20.66
CA PHE A 121 -9.25 -10.30 19.83
C PHE A 121 -10.24 -9.22 20.28
N SER A 122 -11.01 -9.43 21.36
CA SER A 122 -12.05 -8.50 21.81
C SER A 122 -11.52 -7.10 22.15
N ARG A 123 -10.28 -7.00 22.65
CA ARG A 123 -9.61 -5.71 22.92
C ARG A 123 -9.40 -4.88 21.65
N PHE A 124 -9.16 -5.51 20.51
CA PHE A 124 -8.97 -4.81 19.24
C PHE A 124 -10.30 -4.29 18.68
N ALA A 125 -11.41 -5.01 18.92
CA ALA A 125 -12.75 -4.58 18.54
C ALA A 125 -13.24 -3.38 19.36
N SER A 126 -12.99 -3.36 20.68
CA SER A 126 -13.33 -2.21 21.54
C SER A 126 -12.62 -0.93 21.10
N LYS A 127 -11.30 -1.01 20.88
CA LYS A 127 -10.50 0.12 20.39
C LYS A 127 -10.98 0.64 19.03
N ALA A 128 -11.37 -0.26 18.13
CA ALA A 128 -11.94 0.10 16.84
C ALA A 128 -13.21 0.94 16.95
N ARG A 129 -14.11 0.54 17.84
CA ARG A 129 -15.40 1.22 18.08
C ARG A 129 -15.20 2.59 18.72
N GLU A 130 -14.23 2.71 19.64
CA GLU A 130 -13.82 4.00 20.22
C GLU A 130 -13.25 4.96 19.16
N GLU A 131 -12.52 4.43 18.17
CA GLU A 131 -12.00 5.19 17.02
C GLU A 131 -13.08 5.56 15.98
N GLY A 132 -14.35 5.19 16.22
CA GLY A 132 -15.50 5.57 15.40
C GLY A 132 -15.74 4.66 14.19
N TYR A 133 -15.15 3.47 14.15
CA TYR A 133 -15.41 2.51 13.08
C TYR A 133 -16.74 1.77 13.30
N LYS A 134 -17.61 1.83 12.29
CA LYS A 134 -18.86 1.06 12.25
C LYS A 134 -18.70 -0.22 11.44
N ASP A 135 -19.36 -1.27 11.90
CA ASP A 135 -19.49 -2.53 11.18
C ASP A 135 -20.38 -2.30 9.94
N ILE A 136 -19.96 -2.78 8.78
CA ILE A 136 -20.75 -2.74 7.54
C ILE A 136 -22.00 -3.60 7.77
N PRO A 137 -23.22 -3.08 7.53
CA PRO A 137 -24.42 -3.91 7.64
C PRO A 137 -24.33 -5.09 6.67
N GLU A 138 -24.75 -6.29 7.10
CA GLU A 138 -24.69 -7.53 6.30
C GLU A 138 -25.32 -7.38 4.89
N SER A 139 -26.23 -6.43 4.72
CA SER A 139 -26.82 -6.06 3.42
C SER A 139 -25.79 -5.58 2.39
N GLU A 140 -24.71 -4.91 2.82
CA GLU A 140 -23.67 -4.35 1.94
C GLU A 140 -22.49 -5.30 1.71
N GLN A 141 -22.31 -6.35 2.53
CA GLN A 141 -21.27 -7.37 2.31
C GLN A 141 -21.53 -8.22 1.05
N ASN A 142 -22.76 -8.17 0.53
CA ASN A 142 -23.21 -8.93 -0.63
C ASN A 142 -22.76 -8.33 -1.99
N ASP A 143 -21.95 -7.27 -2.00
CA ASP A 143 -21.48 -6.61 -3.22
C ASP A 143 -20.52 -7.44 -4.07
N PHE A 144 -19.89 -8.47 -3.49
CA PHE A 144 -18.99 -9.37 -4.21
C PHE A 144 -19.72 -10.56 -4.85
N CYS A 145 -20.66 -10.29 -5.75
CA CYS A 145 -21.30 -11.31 -6.57
C CYS A 145 -20.60 -11.42 -7.93
N THR A 146 -20.07 -12.60 -8.29
CA THR A 146 -19.47 -12.87 -9.60
C THR A 146 -20.01 -14.18 -10.19
N GLU A 147 -19.99 -14.30 -11.52
CA GLU A 147 -20.46 -15.51 -12.21
C GLU A 147 -19.62 -16.74 -11.83
N THR A 148 -18.30 -16.59 -11.73
CA THR A 148 -17.39 -17.66 -11.32
C THR A 148 -17.69 -18.15 -9.92
N LEU A 149 -18.02 -17.23 -9.00
CA LEU A 149 -18.40 -17.58 -7.64
C LEU A 149 -19.69 -18.42 -7.62
N ALA A 150 -20.70 -18.03 -8.39
CA ALA A 150 -21.94 -18.82 -8.50
C ALA A 150 -21.68 -20.24 -9.06
N LYS A 151 -20.77 -20.39 -10.03
CA LYS A 151 -20.37 -21.70 -10.57
C LYS A 151 -19.70 -22.57 -9.50
N ILE A 152 -18.77 -22.01 -8.73
CA ILE A 152 -18.11 -22.73 -7.62
C ILE A 152 -19.15 -23.22 -6.60
N TYR A 153 -20.15 -22.38 -6.26
CA TYR A 153 -21.23 -22.80 -5.35
C TYR A 153 -22.07 -23.95 -5.92
N LEU A 154 -22.34 -23.97 -7.23
CA LEU A 154 -23.02 -25.10 -7.86
C LEU A 154 -22.19 -26.39 -7.83
N GLU A 155 -20.88 -26.29 -8.05
CA GLU A 155 -19.96 -27.43 -7.96
C GLU A 155 -19.90 -28.00 -6.54
N GLN A 156 -20.12 -27.16 -5.54
CA GLN A 156 -20.17 -27.53 -4.12
C GLN A 156 -21.58 -27.92 -3.62
N ASP A 157 -22.55 -28.12 -4.52
CA ASP A 157 -23.94 -28.46 -4.21
C ASP A 157 -24.73 -27.38 -3.40
N TYR A 158 -24.21 -26.14 -3.31
CA TYR A 158 -24.90 -25.00 -2.69
C TYR A 158 -25.84 -24.30 -3.66
N ILE A 159 -26.94 -24.98 -4.02
CA ILE A 159 -27.86 -24.55 -5.07
C ILE A 159 -28.54 -23.22 -4.75
N ASP A 160 -29.05 -23.05 -3.52
CA ASP A 160 -29.84 -21.87 -3.15
C ASP A 160 -28.96 -20.60 -3.15
N GLN A 161 -27.72 -20.70 -2.67
CA GLN A 161 -26.75 -19.60 -2.70
C GLN A 161 -26.34 -19.23 -4.13
N ALA A 162 -26.18 -20.20 -5.02
CA ALA A 162 -25.89 -19.93 -6.43
C ALA A 162 -27.04 -19.18 -7.11
N ILE A 163 -28.30 -19.56 -6.83
CA ILE A 163 -29.49 -18.86 -7.35
C ILE A 163 -29.51 -17.41 -6.86
N ASP A 164 -29.23 -17.18 -5.58
CA ASP A 164 -29.19 -15.83 -5.01
C ASP A 164 -28.14 -14.95 -5.68
N ILE A 165 -26.94 -15.48 -5.95
CA ILE A 165 -25.88 -14.73 -6.64
C ILE A 165 -26.29 -14.40 -8.07
N TYR A 166 -26.86 -15.34 -8.82
CA TYR A 166 -27.37 -15.05 -10.16
C TYR A 166 -28.49 -14.01 -10.15
N SER A 167 -29.39 -14.04 -9.15
CA SER A 167 -30.45 -13.04 -9.01
C SER A 167 -29.89 -11.63 -8.80
N LYS A 168 -28.83 -11.49 -7.98
CA LYS A 168 -28.13 -10.22 -7.76
C LYS A 168 -27.40 -9.76 -9.03
N LEU A 169 -26.81 -10.68 -9.79
CA LEU A 169 -26.16 -10.37 -11.07
C LEU A 169 -27.15 -9.85 -12.12
N ILE A 170 -28.40 -10.32 -12.13
CA ILE A 170 -29.47 -9.79 -13.00
C ILE A 170 -29.71 -8.30 -12.70
N LEU A 171 -29.82 -7.95 -11.41
CA LEU A 171 -30.05 -6.56 -10.99
C LEU A 171 -28.86 -5.66 -11.34
N ARG A 172 -27.63 -6.19 -11.23
CA ARG A 172 -26.39 -5.44 -11.51
C ARG A 172 -26.10 -5.29 -13.00
N TYR A 173 -26.43 -6.28 -13.82
CA TYR A 173 -26.12 -6.33 -15.25
C TYR A 173 -27.38 -6.64 -16.07
N PRO A 174 -28.28 -5.66 -16.24
CA PRO A 174 -29.57 -5.88 -16.92
C PRO A 174 -29.40 -6.34 -18.38
N GLU A 175 -28.30 -5.96 -19.05
CA GLU A 175 -27.95 -6.40 -20.40
C GLU A 175 -27.80 -7.93 -20.52
N LYS A 176 -27.37 -8.60 -19.45
CA LYS A 176 -27.18 -10.06 -19.38
C LYS A 176 -28.29 -10.76 -18.59
N SER A 177 -29.38 -10.06 -18.29
CA SER A 177 -30.48 -10.60 -17.46
C SER A 177 -31.04 -11.92 -18.01
N ALA A 178 -31.30 -11.99 -19.33
CA ALA A 178 -31.80 -13.20 -19.98
C ALA A 178 -30.86 -14.40 -19.83
N TYR A 179 -29.54 -14.17 -19.91
CA TYR A 179 -28.52 -15.21 -19.74
C TYR A 179 -28.49 -15.77 -18.31
N PHE A 180 -28.55 -14.90 -17.30
CA PHE A 180 -28.59 -15.36 -15.92
C PHE A 180 -29.93 -16.04 -15.57
N ALA A 181 -31.04 -15.58 -16.15
CA ALA A 181 -32.35 -16.22 -15.99
C ALA A 181 -32.35 -17.66 -16.52
N SER A 182 -31.77 -17.91 -17.70
CA SER A 182 -31.67 -19.27 -18.24
C SER A 182 -30.81 -20.19 -17.37
N LEU A 183 -29.70 -19.68 -16.81
CA LEU A 183 -28.89 -20.44 -15.86
C LEU A 183 -29.68 -20.83 -14.61
N ILE A 184 -30.46 -19.89 -14.04
CA ILE A 184 -31.31 -20.17 -12.87
C ILE A 184 -32.35 -21.26 -13.20
N GLU A 185 -32.95 -21.23 -14.38
CA GLU A 185 -33.91 -22.25 -14.82
C GLU A 185 -33.25 -23.63 -14.95
N GLU A 186 -32.08 -23.72 -15.58
CA GLU A 186 -31.32 -24.97 -15.69
C GLU A 186 -30.97 -25.57 -14.31
N ILE A 187 -30.58 -24.71 -13.37
CA ILE A 187 -30.25 -25.11 -12.00
C ILE A 187 -31.51 -25.64 -11.28
N LYS A 188 -32.65 -24.96 -11.42
CA LYS A 188 -33.92 -25.39 -10.83
C LYS A 188 -34.39 -26.73 -11.40
N GLN A 189 -34.29 -26.91 -12.72
CA GLN A 189 -34.61 -28.20 -13.35
C GLN A 189 -33.70 -29.33 -12.85
N LYS A 190 -32.40 -29.06 -12.67
CA LYS A 190 -31.48 -30.04 -12.07
C LYS A 190 -31.82 -30.37 -10.62
N LYS A 191 -32.31 -29.39 -9.85
CA LYS A 191 -32.78 -29.59 -8.47
C LYS A 191 -34.03 -30.47 -8.43
N ASP A 192 -34.98 -30.25 -9.34
CA ASP A 192 -36.25 -30.99 -9.40
C ASP A 192 -36.09 -32.42 -9.94
N ASN A 193 -35.08 -32.66 -10.77
CA ASN A 193 -34.76 -33.98 -11.32
C ASN A 193 -33.89 -34.86 -10.41
N ARG A 194 -33.45 -34.36 -9.24
CA ARG A 194 -32.59 -35.05 -8.28
C ARG A 194 -33.40 -35.55 -7.09
#